data_AF-A0A6C1RH21-F1
#
_entry.id   AF-A0A6C1RH21-F1
#
_cell.length_a   1.000
_cell.length_b   1.000
_cell.length_c   1.000
_cell.angle_alpha   90.00
_cell.angle_beta   90.00
_cell.angle_gamma   90.00
#
_symmetry.space_group_name_H-M   'P 1'
#
loop_
_entity.id
_entity.type
_entity.pdbx_description
1 polymer ?
#
loop_
_entity_poly.entity_id
_entity_poly.type
_entity_poly.pdbx_seq_one_letter_code
_entity_poly.pdbx_strand_id
1 'polypeptide(L)'
;MREIRFTLNGREVSTSAHPMARLIDVLRDEFRMTGVKEGCGEGECGACSILKDGRIVNSCILAVGMIEGAVLETPEGIAATDRGRAINAGYAEAGAVQCGFCMTGMAVATE
;
A
#
# COMPACT_ATOMS: atom_id res chain seq x y z
N MET A 1 9.97 -13.57 -18.77
CA MET A 1 9.44 -13.56 -17.40
C MET A 1 7.95 -13.83 -17.46
N ARG A 2 7.39 -14.60 -16.53
CA ARG A 2 5.94 -14.84 -16.43
C ARG A 2 5.30 -13.59 -15.81
N GLU A 3 4.18 -13.13 -16.34
CA GLU A 3 3.40 -12.06 -15.72
C GLU A 3 2.88 -12.49 -14.35
N ILE A 4 2.91 -11.56 -13.40
CA ILE A 4 2.31 -11.71 -12.09
C ILE A 4 0.99 -10.94 -12.09
N ARG A 5 -0.13 -11.63 -11.83
CA ARG A 5 -1.49 -11.08 -11.91
C ARG A 5 -2.10 -10.94 -10.53
N PHE A 6 -2.74 -9.82 -10.25
CA PHE A 6 -3.32 -9.52 -8.94
C PHE A 6 -4.42 -8.46 -9.07
N THR A 7 -5.19 -8.25 -8.01
CA THR A 7 -6.16 -7.15 -7.92
C THR A 7 -5.55 -6.00 -7.14
N LEU A 8 -5.56 -4.80 -7.69
CA LEU A 8 -5.07 -3.58 -7.04
C LEU A 8 -6.22 -2.58 -6.91
N ASN A 9 -6.63 -2.27 -5.67
CA ASN A 9 -7.73 -1.33 -5.38
C ASN A 9 -9.00 -1.65 -6.20
N GLY A 10 -9.35 -2.94 -6.27
CA GLY A 10 -10.53 -3.44 -7.01
C GLY A 10 -10.35 -3.59 -8.52
N ARG A 11 -9.16 -3.35 -9.08
CA ARG A 11 -8.88 -3.50 -10.52
C ARG A 11 -7.92 -4.65 -10.77
N GLU A 12 -8.27 -5.55 -11.69
CA GLU A 12 -7.33 -6.58 -12.16
C GLU A 12 -6.17 -5.95 -12.93
N VAL A 13 -4.95 -6.25 -12.52
CA VAL A 13 -3.72 -5.75 -13.12
C VAL A 13 -2.67 -6.85 -13.22
N SER A 14 -1.62 -6.61 -14.00
CA SER A 14 -0.44 -7.47 -14.09
C SER A 14 0.83 -6.65 -14.17
N THR A 15 1.94 -7.27 -13.74
CA THR A 15 3.30 -6.73 -13.92
C THR A 15 4.22 -7.81 -14.50
N SER A 16 5.18 -7.37 -15.30
CA SER A 16 6.28 -8.21 -15.81
C SER A 16 7.60 -8.01 -15.04
N ALA A 17 7.56 -7.33 -13.89
CA ALA A 17 8.70 -7.13 -13.02
C ALA A 17 9.37 -8.45 -12.61
N HIS A 18 10.64 -8.37 -12.23
CA HIS A 18 11.36 -9.54 -11.70
C HIS A 18 10.65 -10.05 -10.43
N PRO A 19 10.44 -11.36 -10.22
CA PRO A 19 9.70 -11.87 -9.06
C PRO A 19 10.31 -11.49 -7.69
N MET A 20 11.62 -11.22 -7.65
CA MET A 20 12.32 -10.72 -6.44
C MET A 20 12.34 -9.20 -6.32
N ALA A 21 11.75 -8.46 -7.27
CA ALA A 21 11.58 -7.02 -7.12
C ALA A 21 10.73 -6.74 -5.87
N ARG A 22 11.04 -5.61 -5.20
CA ARG A 22 10.32 -5.20 -4.01
C ARG A 22 8.95 -4.67 -4.44
N LEU A 23 7.91 -5.07 -3.72
CA LEU A 23 6.55 -4.68 -4.05
C LEU A 23 6.36 -3.15 -3.99
N ILE A 24 7.02 -2.49 -3.03
CA ILE A 24 6.97 -1.02 -2.92
C ILE A 24 7.42 -0.32 -4.21
N ASP A 25 8.48 -0.81 -4.86
CA ASP A 25 9.04 -0.19 -6.06
C ASP A 25 8.04 -0.35 -7.22
N VAL A 26 7.49 -1.56 -7.41
CA VAL A 26 6.47 -1.83 -8.43
C VAL A 26 5.21 -1.00 -8.22
N LEU A 27 4.69 -0.92 -6.99
CA LEU A 27 3.50 -0.13 -6.68
C LEU A 27 3.71 1.36 -6.97
N ARG A 28 4.88 1.91 -6.63
CA ARG A 28 5.18 3.34 -6.78
C ARG A 28 5.55 3.72 -8.21
N ASP A 29 6.37 2.92 -8.88
CA ASP A 29 6.98 3.29 -10.15
C ASP A 29 6.13 2.85 -11.35
N GLU A 30 5.56 1.65 -11.30
CA GLU A 30 4.71 1.13 -12.37
C GLU A 30 3.25 1.56 -12.19
N PHE A 31 2.69 1.37 -10.99
CA PHE A 31 1.28 1.63 -10.72
C PHE A 31 0.99 3.03 -10.17
N ARG A 32 2.01 3.84 -9.89
CA ARG A 32 1.89 5.22 -9.36
C ARG A 32 1.13 5.34 -8.05
N MET A 33 1.15 4.28 -7.23
CA MET A 33 0.63 4.28 -5.86
C MET A 33 1.62 4.97 -4.90
N THR A 34 1.82 6.27 -5.13
CA THR A 34 2.84 7.06 -4.43
C THR A 34 2.50 7.35 -2.96
N GLY A 35 1.26 7.07 -2.52
CA GLY A 35 0.80 7.08 -1.14
C GLY A 35 1.45 5.99 -0.29
N VAL A 36 1.90 4.89 -0.91
CA VAL A 36 2.78 3.91 -0.26
C VAL A 36 4.17 4.53 -0.11
N LYS A 37 4.56 4.88 1.13
CA LYS A 37 5.80 5.63 1.39
C LYS A 37 6.95 4.71 1.79
N GLU A 38 8.13 4.98 1.26
CA GLU A 38 9.36 4.33 1.72
C GLU A 38 10.03 5.19 2.78
N GLY A 39 10.02 4.73 4.03
CA GLY A 39 10.77 5.33 5.14
C GLY A 39 12.09 4.59 5.35
N CYS A 40 12.05 3.55 6.21
CA CYS A 40 13.24 2.77 6.57
C CYS A 40 13.70 1.75 5.51
N GLY A 41 12.83 1.27 4.63
CA GLY A 41 13.16 0.21 3.65
C GLY A 41 13.32 -1.20 4.24
N GLU A 42 13.28 -1.37 5.57
CA GLU A 42 13.62 -2.61 6.28
C GLU A 42 12.44 -3.27 7.01
N GLY A 43 11.24 -2.70 6.93
CA GLY A 43 10.03 -3.28 7.52
C GLY A 43 9.71 -2.84 8.95
N GLU A 44 10.37 -1.81 9.47
CA GLU A 44 10.19 -1.35 10.85
C GLU A 44 9.14 -0.21 10.97
N CYS A 45 9.17 0.78 10.09
CA CYS A 45 8.43 2.04 10.29
C CYS A 45 6.93 2.03 9.91
N GLY A 46 6.46 1.03 9.17
CA GLY A 46 5.05 0.95 8.70
C GLY A 46 4.62 2.00 7.65
N ALA A 47 5.48 2.92 7.22
CA ALA A 47 5.09 3.94 6.22
C ALA A 47 4.67 3.36 4.85
N CYS A 48 5.10 2.13 4.57
CA CYS A 48 4.84 1.39 3.33
C CYS A 48 3.67 0.40 3.46
N SER A 49 2.87 0.49 4.52
CA SER A 49 1.79 -0.44 4.79
C SER A 49 0.74 -0.43 3.68
N ILE A 50 0.30 -1.63 3.31
CA ILE A 50 -0.86 -1.91 2.45
C ILE A 50 -1.64 -3.06 3.09
N LEU A 51 -2.87 -3.32 2.63
CA LEU A 51 -3.54 -4.59 2.90
C LEU A 51 -3.24 -5.57 1.77
N LYS A 52 -2.87 -6.79 2.13
CA LYS A 52 -2.81 -7.96 1.26
C LYS A 52 -3.82 -8.97 1.78
N ASP A 53 -4.86 -9.25 1.00
CA ASP A 53 -5.94 -10.18 1.36
C ASP A 53 -6.55 -9.85 2.74
N GLY A 54 -6.79 -8.55 2.97
CA GLY A 54 -7.34 -8.02 4.23
C GLY A 54 -6.38 -8.01 5.42
N ARG A 55 -5.08 -8.31 5.22
CA ARG A 55 -4.07 -8.26 6.28
C ARG A 55 -3.02 -7.19 6.00
N ILE A 56 -2.65 -6.44 7.04
CA ILE A 56 -1.60 -5.45 6.93
C ILE A 56 -0.23 -6.11 6.67
N VAL A 57 0.50 -5.58 5.70
CA VAL A 57 1.87 -6.01 5.35
C VAL A 57 2.75 -4.81 5.01
N ASN A 58 4.07 -4.99 5.14
CA ASN A 58 5.06 -3.98 4.76
C ASN A 58 5.56 -4.26 3.34
N SER A 59 5.12 -3.44 2.38
CA SER A 59 5.43 -3.65 0.95
C SER A 59 6.92 -3.52 0.61
N CYS A 60 7.73 -2.86 1.45
CA CYS A 60 9.16 -2.67 1.20
C CYS A 60 10.01 -3.94 1.34
N ILE A 61 9.51 -4.95 2.07
CA ILE A 61 10.16 -6.25 2.30
C ILE A 61 9.40 -7.42 1.67
N LEU A 62 8.35 -7.14 0.89
CA LEU A 62 7.56 -8.16 0.21
C LEU A 62 8.00 -8.27 -1.26
N ALA A 63 8.31 -9.49 -1.70
CA ALA A 63 8.66 -9.75 -3.09
C ALA A 63 7.39 -9.82 -3.96
N VAL A 64 7.44 -9.23 -5.17
CA VAL A 64 6.28 -9.20 -6.09
C VAL A 64 5.85 -10.61 -6.52
N GLY A 65 6.77 -11.57 -6.59
CA GLY A 65 6.44 -12.97 -6.86
C GLY A 65 5.49 -13.61 -5.84
N MET A 66 5.30 -13.00 -4.66
CA MET A 66 4.45 -13.50 -3.58
C MET A 66 3.01 -12.96 -3.62
N ILE A 67 2.67 -12.11 -4.60
CA ILE A 67 1.33 -11.48 -4.70
C ILE A 67 0.46 -12.04 -5.84
N GLU A 68 0.89 -13.12 -6.51
CA GLU A 68 0.06 -13.77 -7.55
C GLU A 68 -1.32 -14.13 -6.98
N GLY A 69 -2.37 -13.64 -7.64
CA GLY A 69 -3.77 -13.85 -7.27
C GLY A 69 -4.25 -13.08 -6.04
N ALA A 70 -3.39 -12.28 -5.40
CA ALA A 70 -3.75 -11.54 -4.19
C ALA A 70 -4.63 -10.31 -4.49
N VAL A 71 -5.36 -9.86 -3.47
CA VAL A 71 -6.03 -8.55 -3.47
C VAL A 71 -5.20 -7.59 -2.64
N LEU A 72 -4.76 -6.51 -3.27
CA LEU A 72 -3.98 -5.44 -2.65
C LEU A 72 -4.81 -4.17 -2.53
N GLU A 73 -4.80 -3.57 -1.35
CA GLU A 73 -5.42 -2.28 -1.09
C GLU A 73 -4.37 -1.31 -0.54
N THR A 74 -4.16 -0.22 -1.28
CA THR A 74 -3.17 0.82 -0.95
C THR A 74 -3.86 2.01 -0.26
N PRO A 75 -3.10 2.96 0.30
CA PRO A 75 -3.69 4.18 0.87
C PRO A 75 -4.65 4.90 -0.08
N GLU A 76 -4.38 4.91 -1.39
CA GLU A 76 -5.26 5.49 -2.41
C GLU A 76 -6.60 4.75 -2.53
N GLY A 77 -6.57 3.42 -2.49
CA GLY A 77 -7.78 2.60 -2.50
C GLY A 77 -8.63 2.83 -1.25
N ILE A 78 -7.98 2.82 -0.08
CA ILE A 78 -8.65 3.04 1.21
C ILE A 78 -9.25 4.45 1.26
N ALA A 79 -8.51 5.49 0.87
CA ALA A 79 -9.00 6.87 0.87
C ALA A 79 -10.23 7.10 -0.04
N ALA A 80 -10.46 6.22 -1.02
CA ALA A 80 -11.63 6.28 -1.89
C ALA A 80 -12.89 5.66 -1.26
N THR A 81 -12.78 4.92 -0.15
CA THR A 81 -13.93 4.31 0.55
C THR A 81 -14.59 5.28 1.53
N ASP A 82 -15.83 5.00 1.95
CA ASP A 82 -16.50 5.77 3.02
C ASP A 82 -15.75 5.67 4.35
N ARG A 83 -15.21 4.50 4.67
CA ARG A 83 -14.46 4.25 5.91
C ARG A 83 -13.13 5.02 5.91
N GLY A 84 -12.37 4.97 4.83
CA GLY A 84 -11.13 5.74 4.69
C GLY A 84 -11.36 7.25 4.74
N ARG A 85 -12.47 7.76 4.18
CA ARG A 85 -12.88 9.16 4.36
C ARG A 85 -13.13 9.51 5.83
N ALA A 86 -13.81 8.65 6.57
CA ALA A 86 -14.05 8.84 8.00
C ALA A 86 -12.75 8.81 8.82
N ILE A 87 -11.84 7.88 8.52
CA ILE A 87 -10.51 7.80 9.15
C ILE A 87 -9.73 9.10 8.94
N ASN A 88 -9.65 9.58 7.70
CA ASN A 88 -8.94 10.82 7.38
C ASN A 88 -9.57 12.05 8.04
N ALA A 89 -10.90 12.12 8.11
CA ALA A 89 -11.60 13.18 8.83
C ALA A 89 -11.28 13.17 10.33
N GLY A 90 -11.26 11.98 10.96
CA GLY A 90 -10.87 11.82 12.37
C GLY A 90 -9.44 12.27 12.65
N TYR A 91 -8.48 11.95 11.77
CA TYR A 91 -7.12 12.46 11.89
C TYR A 91 -7.02 13.98 11.75
N ALA A 92 -7.81 14.57 10.85
CA ALA A 92 -7.84 16.01 10.66
C ALA A 92 -8.43 16.73 11.88
N GLU A 93 -9.55 16.23 12.42
CA GLU A 93 -10.19 16.78 13.63
C GLU A 93 -9.27 16.70 14.85
N ALA A 94 -8.54 15.58 15.00
CA ALA A 94 -7.62 15.38 16.11
C ALA A 94 -6.28 16.14 15.96
N GLY A 95 -6.03 16.81 14.83
CA GLY A 95 -4.74 17.44 14.55
C GLY A 95 -3.57 16.44 14.49
N ALA A 96 -3.84 15.19 14.10
CA ALA A 96 -2.86 14.10 14.12
C ALA A 96 -1.79 14.25 13.02
N VAL A 97 -2.08 15.00 11.96
CA VAL A 97 -1.19 15.21 10.81
C VAL A 97 -0.21 16.34 11.11
N GLN A 98 1.07 16.01 11.29
CA GLN A 98 2.16 16.99 11.37
C GLN A 98 2.87 17.11 10.01
N CYS A 99 3.99 16.40 9.80
CA CYS A 99 4.65 16.35 8.50
C CYS A 99 3.87 15.52 7.45
N GLY A 100 2.96 14.66 7.91
CA GLY A 100 2.09 13.84 7.07
C GLY A 100 2.72 12.58 6.48
N PHE A 101 4.03 12.36 6.61
CA PHE A 101 4.72 11.26 5.92
C PHE A 101 4.22 9.87 6.31
N CYS A 102 3.96 9.62 7.60
CA CYS A 102 3.48 8.33 8.09
C CYS A 102 1.96 8.14 7.94
N MET A 103 1.20 9.21 7.65
CA MET A 103 -0.25 9.20 7.81
C MET A 103 -0.95 8.25 6.86
N THR A 104 -0.40 8.03 5.67
CA THR A 104 -0.95 7.05 4.71
C THR A 104 -0.80 5.61 5.20
N GLY A 105 0.34 5.27 5.83
CA GLY A 105 0.53 3.97 6.47
C GLY A 105 -0.34 3.80 7.72
N MET A 106 -0.50 4.86 8.53
CA MET A 106 -1.38 4.85 9.70
C MET A 106 -2.85 4.67 9.32
N ALA A 107 -3.29 5.29 8.23
CA ALA A 107 -4.65 5.12 7.72
C ALA A 107 -4.92 3.67 7.30
N VAL A 108 -3.98 3.03 6.62
CA VAL A 108 -4.06 1.59 6.29
C VAL A 108 -4.15 0.73 7.56
N ALA A 109 -3.39 1.05 8.60
CA ALA A 109 -3.43 0.31 9.86
C ALA A 109 -4.71 0.51 10.68
N THR A 110 -5.49 1.55 10.37
CA THR A 110 -6.77 1.87 11.03
C THR A 110 -7.96 1.25 10.30
N GLU A 111 -7.84 1.01 9.00
CA GLU A 111 -8.86 0.33 8.17
C GLU A 111 -9.21 -1.05 8.73
#